data_AF-A0AAX1JKI2-F1
#
_entry.id   AF-A0AAX1JKI2-F1
#
_cell.length_a   1.000
_cell.length_b   1.000
_cell.length_c   1.000
_cell.angle_alpha   90.00
_cell.angle_beta   90.00
_cell.angle_gamma   90.00
#
_symmetry.space_group_name_H-M   'P 1'
#
loop_
_entity.id
_entity.type
_entity.pdbx_description
1 polymer ?
#
loop_
_entity_poly.entity_id
_entity_poly.type
_entity_poly.pdbx_seq_one_letter_code
_entity_poly.pdbx_strand_id
1 'polypeptide(L)'
;MRETWVDYAKGIGIILVVFGHANRGLYSSGIYISPEIYHYLDNVIYSFHMPLFFFLSGLFFVSSIKNRSKKVFLWSKFKNVIYPYAVWSLIQGGVEVFFSKYTNAKTSISDVLLFPLYPRAQFWFLYALFMIFIICAIIYHKKYFLKLLPVFFLVSFVVYVCSGDFGNGFHFNYVSQNTVFFFLGCMFSKYYQILMKIMSNKSFAVLTCLFVLMEYLYFIQYGNNYLPLNLYTALIALISIAWVSNTSILLSGYNFRWLENIGKLSLIIYLVHILAASGTRIILREGANKFLI
;
A
#
# COMPACT_ATOMS: atom_id res chain seq x y z
N MET A 1 9.33 -4.05 20.08
CA MET A 1 10.21 -4.94 19.30
C MET A 1 10.16 -4.44 17.86
N ARG A 2 11.28 -3.91 17.36
CA ARG A 2 11.41 -3.62 15.93
C ARG A 2 11.96 -4.89 15.31
N GLU A 3 11.18 -5.49 14.43
CA GLU A 3 11.49 -6.77 13.82
C GLU A 3 12.09 -6.50 12.44
N THR A 4 13.31 -7.00 12.18
CA THR A 4 14.02 -6.75 10.92
C THR A 4 13.20 -7.18 9.70
N TRP A 5 12.46 -8.28 9.81
CA TRP A 5 11.59 -8.76 8.74
C TRP A 5 10.48 -7.76 8.38
N VAL A 6 9.99 -6.96 9.33
CA VAL A 6 8.99 -5.92 9.04
C VAL A 6 9.61 -4.80 8.21
N ASP A 7 10.84 -4.40 8.52
CA ASP A 7 11.55 -3.42 7.69
C ASP A 7 11.81 -4.00 6.29
N TYR A 8 12.13 -5.30 6.17
CA TYR A 8 12.28 -5.95 4.86
C TYR A 8 10.97 -5.97 4.07
N ALA A 9 9.84 -6.31 4.71
CA ALA A 9 8.53 -6.29 4.07
C ALA A 9 8.16 -4.88 3.59
N LYS A 10 8.45 -3.83 4.38
CA LYS A 10 8.30 -2.43 3.93
C LYS A 10 9.23 -2.10 2.77
N GLY A 11 10.46 -2.58 2.81
CA GLY A 11 11.46 -2.39 1.78
C GLY A 11 11.02 -2.97 0.43
N ILE A 12 10.59 -4.23 0.43
CA ILE A 12 10.01 -4.90 -0.74
C ILE A 12 8.78 -4.12 -1.22
N GLY A 13 7.85 -3.83 -0.32
CA GLY A 13 6.63 -3.10 -0.66
C GLY A 13 6.89 -1.73 -1.29
N ILE A 14 7.85 -0.95 -0.78
CA ILE A 14 8.11 0.40 -1.31
C ILE A 14 8.86 0.35 -2.64
N ILE A 15 9.71 -0.65 -2.85
CA ILE A 15 10.34 -0.90 -4.16
C ILE A 15 9.25 -1.18 -5.20
N LEU A 16 8.26 -2.02 -4.87
CA LEU A 16 7.14 -2.33 -5.76
C LEU A 16 6.29 -1.09 -6.07
N VAL A 17 6.00 -0.24 -5.08
CA VAL A 17 5.30 1.06 -5.28
C VAL A 17 6.04 1.93 -6.29
N VAL A 18 7.33 2.17 -6.06
CA VAL A 18 8.15 3.04 -6.91
C VAL A 18 8.24 2.45 -8.32
N PHE A 19 8.48 1.15 -8.43
CA PHE A 19 8.55 0.46 -9.72
C PHE A 19 7.23 0.52 -10.49
N GLY A 20 6.09 0.24 -9.83
CA GLY A 20 4.77 0.33 -10.45
C GLY A 20 4.43 1.73 -10.96
N HIS A 21 4.69 2.77 -10.16
CA HIS A 21 4.47 4.16 -10.58
C HIS A 21 5.44 4.62 -11.67
N ALA A 22 6.70 4.17 -11.64
CA ALA A 22 7.64 4.41 -12.72
C ALA A 22 7.17 3.75 -14.02
N ASN A 23 6.72 2.50 -13.97
CA ASN A 23 6.19 1.76 -15.12
C ASN A 23 4.98 2.47 -15.75
N ARG A 24 3.97 2.86 -14.93
CA ARG A 24 2.84 3.69 -15.39
C ARG A 24 3.28 5.03 -15.97
N GLY A 25 4.30 5.66 -15.36
CA GLY A 25 4.87 6.92 -15.83
C GLY A 25 5.56 6.80 -17.20
N LEU A 26 6.29 5.71 -17.45
CA LEU A 26 6.95 5.45 -18.73
C LEU A 26 5.91 5.16 -19.83
N TYR A 27 4.95 4.26 -19.54
CA TYR A 27 3.89 3.89 -20.46
C TYR A 27 3.04 5.11 -20.89
N SER A 28 2.61 5.93 -19.93
CA SER A 28 1.86 7.17 -20.21
C SER A 28 2.67 8.24 -20.96
N SER A 29 4.00 8.15 -20.98
CA SER A 29 4.87 9.08 -21.72
C SER A 29 5.12 8.66 -23.16
N GLY A 30 4.55 7.54 -23.62
CA GLY A 30 4.71 7.02 -24.98
C GLY A 30 6.02 6.26 -25.21
N ILE A 31 6.76 5.91 -24.14
CA ILE A 31 7.92 5.01 -24.26
C ILE A 31 7.39 3.59 -24.46
N TYR A 32 7.84 2.93 -25.53
CA TYR A 32 7.34 1.60 -25.88
C TYR A 32 7.68 0.57 -24.79
N ILE A 33 6.63 -0.06 -24.27
CA ILE A 33 6.64 -1.23 -23.40
C ILE A 33 5.58 -2.16 -23.96
N SER A 34 5.86 -3.46 -24.08
CA SER A 34 4.84 -4.43 -24.51
C SER A 34 3.60 -4.27 -23.62
N PRO A 35 2.39 -4.07 -24.19
CA PRO A 35 1.17 -3.93 -23.41
C PRO A 35 0.94 -5.11 -22.48
N GLU A 36 1.27 -6.33 -22.94
CA GLU A 36 1.13 -7.56 -22.16
C GLU A 36 2.03 -7.54 -20.92
N ILE A 37 3.31 -7.20 -21.09
CA ILE A 37 4.26 -7.09 -19.98
C ILE A 37 3.85 -5.97 -19.03
N TYR A 38 3.42 -4.83 -19.58
CA TYR A 38 2.96 -3.69 -18.78
C TYR A 38 1.77 -4.07 -17.90
N HIS A 39 0.71 -4.62 -18.48
CA HIS A 39 -0.51 -4.98 -17.76
C HIS A 39 -0.28 -6.12 -16.78
N TYR A 40 0.54 -7.11 -17.13
CA TYR A 40 0.89 -8.19 -16.22
C TYR A 40 1.61 -7.67 -14.97
N LEU A 41 2.67 -6.86 -15.14
CA LEU A 41 3.40 -6.29 -14.01
C LEU A 41 2.51 -5.37 -13.17
N ASP A 42 1.68 -4.54 -13.82
CA ASP A 42 0.76 -3.65 -13.12
C ASP A 42 -0.24 -4.43 -12.26
N ASN A 43 -0.87 -5.47 -12.82
CA ASN A 43 -1.83 -6.31 -12.10
C ASN A 43 -1.19 -7.00 -10.89
N VAL A 44 -0.04 -7.65 -11.07
CA VAL A 44 0.68 -8.35 -9.98
C VAL A 44 1.06 -7.38 -8.86
N ILE A 45 1.60 -6.20 -9.20
CA ILE A 45 2.03 -5.24 -8.19
C ILE A 45 0.81 -4.71 -7.43
N TYR A 46 -0.20 -4.24 -8.15
CA TYR A 46 -1.37 -3.60 -7.57
C TYR A 46 -2.35 -4.57 -6.89
N SER A 47 -2.18 -5.88 -7.06
CA SER A 47 -2.98 -6.88 -6.34
C SER A 47 -2.70 -6.91 -4.84
N PHE A 48 -1.50 -6.49 -4.37
CA PHE A 48 -1.16 -6.60 -2.95
C PHE A 48 -0.25 -5.52 -2.35
N HIS A 49 0.44 -4.68 -3.11
CA HIS A 49 1.47 -3.81 -2.52
C HIS A 49 0.93 -2.80 -1.49
N MET A 50 -0.26 -2.22 -1.70
CA MET A 50 -0.91 -1.35 -0.69
C MET A 50 -1.58 -2.14 0.44
N PRO A 51 -2.33 -3.21 0.16
CA PRO A 51 -2.78 -4.17 1.19
C PRO A 51 -1.68 -4.57 2.18
N LEU A 52 -0.45 -4.80 1.69
CA LEU A 52 0.71 -5.10 2.52
C LEU A 52 1.00 -4.00 3.56
N PHE A 53 0.99 -2.71 3.17
CA PHE A 53 1.24 -1.63 4.13
C PHE A 53 0.13 -1.46 5.17
N PHE A 54 -1.12 -1.74 4.82
CA PHE A 54 -2.23 -1.79 5.79
C PHE A 54 -2.04 -2.95 6.77
N PHE A 55 -1.69 -4.13 6.28
CA PHE A 55 -1.32 -5.29 7.10
C PHE A 55 -0.18 -4.95 8.07
N LEU A 56 0.93 -4.40 7.58
CA LEU A 56 2.07 -4.02 8.41
C LEU A 56 1.69 -2.95 9.45
N SER A 57 0.76 -2.05 9.13
CA SER A 57 0.25 -1.06 10.09
C SER A 57 -0.62 -1.70 11.18
N GLY A 58 -1.43 -2.70 10.81
CA GLY A 58 -2.25 -3.49 11.72
C GLY A 58 -1.44 -4.28 12.75
N LEU A 59 -0.26 -4.79 12.37
CA LEU A 59 0.66 -5.51 13.26
C LEU A 59 0.98 -4.73 14.55
N PHE A 60 1.10 -3.41 14.45
CA PHE A 60 1.49 -2.53 15.57
C PHE A 60 0.32 -1.81 16.22
N PHE A 61 -0.91 -2.02 15.75
CA PHE A 61 -2.08 -1.28 16.25
C PHE A 61 -2.29 -1.50 17.75
N VAL A 62 -2.45 -2.76 18.17
CA VAL A 62 -2.81 -3.11 19.56
C VAL A 62 -1.74 -2.64 20.55
N SER A 63 -0.46 -2.85 20.24
CA SER A 63 0.65 -2.39 21.08
C SER A 63 0.72 -0.86 21.18
N SER A 64 0.34 -0.15 20.12
CA SER A 64 0.36 1.32 20.11
C SER A 64 -0.79 1.97 20.88
N ILE A 65 -1.93 1.29 21.09
CA ILE A 65 -3.11 1.83 21.79
C ILE A 65 -3.31 1.29 23.21
N LYS A 66 -2.87 0.05 23.52
CA LYS A 66 -3.21 -0.68 24.77
C LYS A 66 -2.96 0.08 26.08
N ASN A 67 -1.91 0.91 26.12
CA ASN A 67 -1.47 1.64 27.31
C ASN A 67 -1.57 3.17 27.16
N ARG A 68 -2.42 3.66 26.24
CA ARG A 68 -2.58 5.10 25.97
C ARG A 68 -4.06 5.46 25.92
N SER A 69 -4.38 6.71 26.24
CA SER A 69 -5.72 7.23 25.96
C SER A 69 -5.94 7.33 24.45
N LYS A 70 -7.20 7.19 24.00
CA LYS A 70 -7.56 7.31 22.58
C LYS A 70 -7.10 8.66 22.00
N LYS A 71 -7.19 9.75 22.77
CA LYS A 71 -6.71 11.09 22.39
C LYS A 71 -5.21 11.11 22.11
N VAL A 72 -4.39 10.58 23.03
CA VAL A 72 -2.92 10.54 22.85
C VAL A 72 -2.53 9.66 21.67
N PHE A 73 -3.21 8.52 21.50
CA PHE A 73 -3.01 7.64 20.35
C PHE A 73 -3.33 8.36 19.04
N LEU A 74 -4.52 8.96 18.90
CA LEU A 74 -4.94 9.65 17.67
C LEU A 74 -4.05 10.86 17.36
N TRP A 75 -3.64 11.61 18.38
CA TRP A 75 -2.69 12.72 18.20
C TRP A 75 -1.35 12.25 17.63
N SER A 76 -0.85 11.09 18.09
CA SER A 76 0.36 10.50 17.53
C SER A 76 0.19 10.09 16.06
N LYS A 77 -1.00 9.60 15.66
CA LYS A 77 -1.29 9.26 14.27
C LYS A 77 -1.47 10.50 13.42
N PHE A 78 -2.08 11.55 13.95
CA PHE A 78 -2.18 12.84 13.28
C PHE A 78 -0.79 13.39 12.91
N LYS A 79 0.14 13.44 13.88
CA LYS A 79 1.52 13.92 13.65
C LYS A 79 2.30 13.08 12.64
N ASN A 80 2.12 11.76 12.64
CA ASN A 80 2.93 10.85 11.83
C ASN A 80 2.31 10.49 10.47
N VAL A 81 1.02 10.78 10.27
CA VAL A 81 0.28 10.40 9.05
C VAL A 81 -0.37 11.63 8.41
N ILE A 82 -1.23 12.35 9.13
CA ILE A 82 -1.98 13.48 8.58
C ILE A 82 -1.11 14.71 8.33
N TYR A 83 -0.16 15.00 9.22
CA TYR A 83 0.75 16.13 9.00
C TYR A 83 1.61 15.93 7.73
N PRO A 84 2.31 14.78 7.53
CA PRO A 84 2.99 14.51 6.27
C PRO A 84 2.05 14.50 5.06
N TYR A 85 0.85 13.91 5.21
CA TYR A 85 -0.17 13.90 4.17
C TYR A 85 -0.53 15.32 3.69
N ALA A 86 -0.83 16.23 4.60
CA ALA A 86 -1.21 17.60 4.27
C ALA A 86 -0.06 18.37 3.63
N VAL A 87 1.12 18.32 4.25
CA VAL A 87 2.31 19.02 3.75
C VAL A 87 2.66 18.58 2.34
N TRP A 88 2.76 17.27 2.10
CA TRP A 88 3.17 16.77 0.78
C TRP A 88 2.07 16.86 -0.28
N SER A 89 0.79 16.79 0.10
CA SER A 89 -0.31 17.07 -0.83
C SER A 89 -0.27 18.51 -1.33
N LEU A 90 0.03 19.47 -0.46
CA LEU A 90 0.15 20.88 -0.81
C LEU A 90 1.42 21.16 -1.64
N ILE A 91 2.56 20.57 -1.27
CA ILE A 91 3.82 20.72 -2.04
C ILE A 91 3.66 20.14 -3.45
N GLN A 92 3.25 18.87 -3.57
CA GLN A 92 3.09 18.23 -4.87
C GLN A 92 1.99 18.90 -5.68
N GLY A 93 0.85 19.24 -5.06
CA GLY A 93 -0.22 19.95 -5.74
C GLY A 93 0.18 21.35 -6.21
N GLY A 94 0.99 22.07 -5.43
CA GLY A 94 1.56 23.35 -5.83
C GLY A 94 2.48 23.24 -7.04
N VAL A 95 3.33 22.20 -7.07
CA VAL A 95 4.17 21.89 -8.25
C VAL A 95 3.30 21.56 -9.47
N GLU A 96 2.26 20.73 -9.32
CA GLU A 96 1.31 20.42 -10.39
C GLU A 96 0.60 21.67 -10.94
N VAL A 97 0.14 22.57 -10.06
CA VAL A 97 -0.47 23.85 -10.47
C VAL A 97 0.53 24.72 -11.21
N PHE A 98 1.77 24.83 -10.73
CA PHE A 98 2.81 25.62 -11.38
C PHE A 98 3.10 25.11 -12.81
N PHE A 99 3.20 23.79 -12.98
CA PHE A 99 3.46 23.16 -14.28
C PHE A 99 2.19 22.89 -15.11
N SER A 100 0.99 23.19 -14.62
CA SER A 100 -0.27 22.99 -15.36
C SER A 100 -0.33 23.78 -16.67
N LYS A 101 0.42 24.88 -16.77
CA LYS A 101 0.56 25.67 -18.01
C LYS A 101 1.45 25.01 -19.06
N TYR A 102 2.32 24.10 -18.65
CA TYR A 102 3.32 23.43 -19.48
C TYR A 102 3.01 21.95 -19.72
N THR A 103 1.98 21.41 -19.06
CA THR A 103 1.57 20.02 -19.16
C THR A 103 0.11 19.95 -19.59
N ASN A 104 -0.31 18.80 -20.12
CA ASN A 104 -1.71 18.58 -20.50
C ASN A 104 -2.66 18.45 -19.29
N ALA A 105 -2.14 18.52 -18.06
CA ALA A 105 -2.91 18.37 -16.82
C ALA A 105 -3.49 19.72 -16.38
N LYS A 106 -4.82 19.83 -16.37
CA LYS A 106 -5.55 20.99 -15.83
C LYS A 106 -5.75 20.83 -14.33
N THR A 107 -4.74 21.16 -13.54
CA THR A 107 -4.84 21.16 -12.07
C THR A 107 -5.05 22.58 -11.55
N SER A 108 -6.16 22.83 -10.85
CA SER A 108 -6.45 24.13 -10.24
C SER A 108 -6.05 24.19 -8.76
N ILE A 109 -5.90 25.40 -8.22
CA ILE A 109 -5.62 25.61 -6.78
C ILE A 109 -6.77 25.05 -5.92
N SER A 110 -8.03 25.20 -6.36
CA SER A 110 -9.18 24.61 -5.68
C SER A 110 -9.07 23.09 -5.57
N ASP A 111 -8.60 22.41 -6.62
CA ASP A 111 -8.40 20.96 -6.58
C ASP A 111 -7.32 20.56 -5.58
N VAL A 112 -6.32 21.42 -5.36
CA VAL A 112 -5.25 21.21 -4.36
C VAL A 112 -5.80 21.37 -2.95
N LEU A 113 -6.59 22.42 -2.70
CA LEU A 113 -7.14 22.73 -1.38
C LEU A 113 -8.23 21.74 -0.94
N LEU A 114 -8.85 21.02 -1.88
CA LEU A 114 -9.81 19.95 -1.62
C LEU A 114 -9.17 18.63 -1.16
N PHE A 115 -7.85 18.57 -0.98
CA PHE A 115 -7.13 17.37 -0.52
C PHE A 115 -7.71 16.71 0.76
N PRO A 116 -8.32 17.41 1.74
CA PRO A 116 -8.85 16.73 2.92
C PRO A 116 -10.02 15.78 2.61
N LEU A 117 -10.77 16.07 1.55
CA LEU A 117 -11.94 15.29 1.10
C LEU A 117 -11.59 14.39 -0.09
N TYR A 118 -10.69 14.85 -0.95
CA TYR A 118 -10.29 14.19 -2.20
C TYR A 118 -8.79 13.90 -2.14
N PRO A 119 -8.38 12.75 -1.61
CA PRO A 119 -6.96 12.44 -1.50
C PRO A 119 -6.29 12.40 -2.87
N ARG A 120 -5.14 13.07 -2.97
CA ARG A 120 -4.46 13.28 -4.25
C ARG A 120 -3.42 12.21 -4.52
N ALA A 121 -3.39 11.75 -5.78
CA ALA A 121 -2.35 10.87 -6.32
C ALA A 121 -2.06 9.68 -5.39
N GLN A 122 -0.79 9.36 -5.12
CA GLN A 122 -0.40 8.28 -4.23
C GLN A 122 -0.91 8.46 -2.80
N PHE A 123 -1.16 9.69 -2.33
CA PHE A 123 -1.39 10.01 -0.92
C PHE A 123 -2.67 9.44 -0.30
N TRP A 124 -3.58 8.87 -1.10
CA TRP A 124 -4.79 8.19 -0.64
C TRP A 124 -4.56 7.17 0.45
N PHE A 125 -3.41 6.50 0.47
CA PHE A 125 -3.11 5.53 1.51
C PHE A 125 -2.94 6.16 2.89
N LEU A 126 -2.35 7.36 3.01
CA LEU A 126 -2.24 8.05 4.30
C LEU A 126 -3.61 8.49 4.82
N TYR A 127 -4.46 8.99 3.90
CA TYR A 127 -5.86 9.32 4.21
C TYR A 127 -6.61 8.08 4.72
N ALA A 128 -6.63 7.00 3.94
CA ALA A 128 -7.34 5.78 4.29
C ALA A 128 -6.79 5.14 5.58
N LEU A 129 -5.47 5.10 5.75
CA LEU A 129 -4.84 4.55 6.95
C LEU A 129 -5.23 5.33 8.21
N PHE A 130 -5.30 6.66 8.14
CA PHE A 130 -5.74 7.47 9.26
C PHE A 130 -7.22 7.23 9.61
N MET A 131 -8.08 7.14 8.60
CA MET A 131 -9.50 6.83 8.80
C MET A 131 -9.69 5.44 9.44
N ILE A 132 -8.93 4.44 9.00
CA ILE A 132 -8.91 3.11 9.64
C ILE A 132 -8.43 3.21 11.10
N PHE A 133 -7.40 4.00 11.41
CA PHE A 133 -6.99 4.23 12.79
C PHE A 133 -8.08 4.88 13.65
N ILE A 134 -8.88 5.80 13.10
CA ILE A 134 -10.03 6.38 13.81
C ILE A 134 -11.08 5.31 14.09
N ILE A 135 -11.52 4.57 13.08
CA ILE A 135 -12.51 3.49 13.21
C ILE A 135 -12.03 2.49 14.27
N CYS A 136 -10.78 2.05 14.16
CA CYS A 136 -10.17 1.10 15.08
C CYS A 136 -10.06 1.68 16.50
N ALA A 137 -9.75 2.97 16.67
CA ALA A 137 -9.74 3.61 17.99
C ALA A 137 -11.15 3.70 18.61
N ILE A 138 -12.18 3.92 17.81
CA ILE A 138 -13.58 3.95 18.27
C ILE A 138 -13.98 2.57 18.79
N ILE A 139 -13.82 1.52 17.99
CA ILE A 139 -14.20 0.14 18.35
C ILE A 139 -13.28 -0.50 19.39
N TYR A 140 -12.10 0.06 19.64
CA TYR A 140 -11.14 -0.51 20.57
C TYR A 140 -11.66 -0.53 22.00
N HIS A 141 -11.74 -1.73 22.56
CA HIS A 141 -11.98 -2.00 23.97
C HIS A 141 -10.92 -2.97 24.51
N LYS A 142 -10.24 -2.59 25.61
CA LYS A 142 -9.07 -3.31 26.18
C LYS A 142 -9.32 -4.80 26.41
N LYS A 143 -10.53 -5.17 26.85
CA LYS A 143 -10.93 -6.56 27.18
C LYS A 143 -11.49 -7.35 25.99
N TYR A 144 -12.13 -6.69 25.02
CA TYR A 144 -12.98 -7.36 24.02
C TYR A 144 -12.40 -7.31 22.61
N PHE A 145 -11.56 -6.33 22.28
CA PHE A 145 -11.06 -6.13 20.92
C PHE A 145 -10.41 -7.39 20.33
N LEU A 146 -9.48 -8.01 21.07
CA LEU A 146 -8.80 -9.24 20.62
C LEU A 146 -9.71 -10.48 20.55
N LYS A 147 -10.82 -10.48 21.30
CA LYS A 147 -11.81 -11.57 21.27
C LYS A 147 -12.72 -11.44 20.05
N LEU A 148 -13.16 -10.21 19.74
CA LEU A 148 -14.02 -9.88 18.60
C LEU A 148 -13.26 -9.72 17.28
N LEU A 149 -11.92 -9.76 17.31
CA LEU A 149 -11.08 -9.57 16.13
C LEU A 149 -11.44 -10.47 14.92
N PRO A 150 -11.75 -11.78 15.08
CA PRO A 150 -12.21 -12.60 13.96
C PRO A 150 -13.52 -12.10 13.33
N VAL A 151 -14.43 -11.54 14.13
CA VAL A 151 -15.69 -10.96 13.66
C VAL A 151 -15.40 -9.69 12.86
N PHE A 152 -14.53 -8.80 13.36
CA PHE A 152 -14.14 -7.60 12.63
C PHE A 152 -13.46 -7.93 11.30
N PHE A 153 -12.59 -8.94 11.28
CA PHE A 153 -11.98 -9.45 10.05
C PHE A 153 -13.05 -9.97 9.08
N LEU A 154 -13.95 -10.85 9.53
CA LEU A 154 -15.01 -11.41 8.68
C LEU A 154 -15.92 -10.32 8.09
N VAL A 155 -16.36 -9.36 8.91
CA VAL A 155 -17.20 -8.23 8.45
C VAL A 155 -16.44 -7.41 7.40
N SER A 156 -15.18 -7.06 7.66
CA SER A 156 -14.37 -6.32 6.69
C SER A 156 -14.08 -7.10 5.40
N PHE A 157 -13.99 -8.43 5.48
CA PHE A 157 -13.80 -9.31 4.32
C PHE A 157 -15.05 -9.36 3.45
N VAL A 158 -16.24 -9.47 4.06
CA VAL A 158 -17.51 -9.38 3.33
C VAL A 158 -17.64 -8.01 2.67
N VAL A 159 -17.34 -6.93 3.39
CA VAL A 159 -17.34 -5.57 2.84
C VAL A 159 -16.37 -5.45 1.66
N TYR A 160 -15.18 -6.05 1.73
CA TYR A 160 -14.24 -6.08 0.60
C TYR A 160 -14.84 -6.77 -0.63
N VAL A 161 -15.40 -7.98 -0.46
CA VAL A 161 -15.94 -8.77 -1.57
C VAL A 161 -17.17 -8.10 -2.20
N CYS A 162 -18.01 -7.45 -1.39
CA CYS A 162 -19.18 -6.71 -1.87
C CYS A 162 -18.85 -5.26 -2.27
N SER A 163 -17.59 -4.82 -2.13
CA SER A 163 -17.23 -3.40 -2.31
C SER A 163 -17.45 -2.85 -3.73
N GLY A 164 -17.56 -3.74 -4.74
CA GLY A 164 -17.90 -3.38 -6.11
C GLY A 164 -19.26 -2.67 -6.25
N ASP A 165 -20.17 -2.87 -5.29
CA ASP A 165 -21.52 -2.29 -5.30
C ASP A 165 -21.63 -0.98 -4.51
N PHE A 166 -20.58 -0.58 -3.77
CA PHE A 166 -20.60 0.63 -2.96
C PHE A 166 -20.12 1.84 -3.80
N GLY A 167 -20.95 2.88 -3.88
CA GLY A 167 -20.62 4.09 -4.63
C GLY A 167 -19.36 4.81 -4.14
N ASN A 168 -18.73 5.60 -5.03
CA ASN A 168 -17.46 6.30 -4.78
C ASN A 168 -17.56 7.56 -3.89
N GLY A 169 -18.64 7.71 -3.10
CA GLY A 169 -18.87 8.89 -2.28
C GLY A 169 -17.77 9.10 -1.23
N PHE A 170 -17.19 10.31 -1.17
CA PHE A 170 -16.13 10.71 -0.22
C PHE A 170 -14.90 9.80 -0.17
N HIS A 171 -14.63 9.06 -1.25
CA HIS A 171 -13.53 8.09 -1.31
C HIS A 171 -13.51 7.08 -0.15
N PHE A 172 -14.71 6.74 0.36
CA PHE A 172 -14.86 5.73 1.43
C PHE A 172 -14.42 4.34 0.96
N ASN A 173 -14.44 4.11 -0.34
CA ASN A 173 -13.92 2.91 -0.99
C ASN A 173 -12.50 2.57 -0.54
N TYR A 174 -11.58 3.55 -0.42
CA TYR A 174 -10.22 3.25 0.05
C TYR A 174 -10.19 2.68 1.48
N VAL A 175 -11.13 3.08 2.34
CA VAL A 175 -11.23 2.59 3.72
C VAL A 175 -11.85 1.20 3.74
N SER A 176 -13.01 1.04 3.09
CA SER A 176 -13.75 -0.23 3.09
C SER A 176 -12.96 -1.37 2.43
N GLN A 177 -12.24 -1.08 1.36
CA GLN A 177 -11.45 -2.04 0.59
C GLN A 177 -10.11 -2.41 1.24
N ASN A 178 -9.65 -1.70 2.27
CA ASN A 178 -8.34 -1.96 2.88
C ASN A 178 -8.38 -2.32 4.38
N THR A 179 -9.52 -2.12 5.04
CA THR A 179 -9.70 -2.43 6.47
C THR A 179 -9.44 -3.92 6.76
N VAL A 180 -9.79 -4.81 5.84
CA VAL A 180 -9.57 -6.26 5.97
C VAL A 180 -8.10 -6.63 6.18
N PHE A 181 -7.20 -5.99 5.44
CA PHE A 181 -5.75 -6.23 5.56
C PHE A 181 -5.20 -5.67 6.86
N PHE A 182 -5.74 -4.54 7.35
CA PHE A 182 -5.38 -4.02 8.66
C PHE A 182 -5.77 -4.98 9.80
N PHE A 183 -6.97 -5.56 9.76
CA PHE A 183 -7.38 -6.57 10.73
C PHE A 183 -6.60 -7.88 10.59
N LEU A 184 -6.23 -8.28 9.37
CA LEU A 184 -5.29 -9.39 9.15
C LEU A 184 -3.97 -9.15 9.88
N GLY A 185 -3.44 -7.93 9.84
CA GLY A 185 -2.24 -7.54 10.60
C GLY A 185 -2.44 -7.65 12.11
N CYS A 186 -3.59 -7.21 12.62
CA CYS A 186 -3.93 -7.39 14.03
C CYS A 186 -4.01 -8.87 14.43
N MET A 187 -4.55 -9.73 13.56
CA MET A 187 -4.62 -11.18 13.79
C MET A 187 -3.24 -11.80 13.78
N PHE A 188 -2.39 -11.41 12.83
CA PHE A 188 -1.00 -11.87 12.78
C PHE A 188 -0.25 -11.50 14.06
N SER A 189 -0.43 -10.28 14.57
CA SER A 189 0.14 -9.87 15.86
C SER A 189 -0.36 -10.73 17.03
N LYS A 190 -1.67 -11.06 17.06
CA LYS A 190 -2.26 -11.93 18.09
C LYS A 190 -1.68 -13.35 18.07
N TYR A 191 -1.43 -13.91 16.89
CA TYR A 191 -0.96 -15.28 16.70
C TYR A 191 0.54 -15.37 16.34
N TYR A 192 1.30 -14.31 16.59
CA TYR A 192 2.68 -14.15 16.13
C TYR A 192 3.56 -15.37 16.42
N GLN A 193 3.57 -15.85 17.67
CA GLN A 193 4.41 -16.99 18.08
C GLN A 193 4.10 -18.28 17.34
N ILE A 194 2.84 -18.51 16.97
CA ILE A 194 2.41 -19.70 16.22
C ILE A 194 2.81 -19.54 14.76
N LEU A 195 2.55 -18.38 14.18
CA LEU A 195 2.84 -18.08 12.77
C LEU A 195 4.34 -18.14 12.48
N MET A 196 5.18 -17.59 13.37
CA MET A 196 6.64 -17.65 13.24
C MET A 196 7.19 -19.09 13.24
N LYS A 197 6.50 -20.06 13.87
CA LYS A 197 6.91 -21.48 13.82
C LYS A 197 6.56 -22.16 12.50
N ILE A 198 5.53 -21.67 11.82
CA ILE A 198 5.06 -22.22 10.54
C ILE A 198 5.88 -21.65 9.38
N MET A 199 6.32 -20.39 9.50
CA MET A 199 7.08 -19.66 8.49
C MET A 199 8.49 -20.26 8.34
N SER A 200 8.64 -21.03 7.27
CA SER A 200 9.80 -21.87 6.97
C SER A 200 10.03 -21.94 5.45
N ASN A 201 11.14 -22.58 5.04
CA ASN A 201 11.42 -22.84 3.62
C ASN A 201 10.31 -23.66 2.94
N LYS A 202 9.67 -24.59 3.68
CA LYS A 202 8.55 -25.39 3.17
C LYS A 202 7.32 -24.51 2.90
N SER A 203 6.93 -23.67 3.86
CA SER A 203 5.81 -22.75 3.64
C SER A 203 6.14 -21.70 2.57
N PHE A 204 7.42 -21.34 2.38
CA PHE A 204 7.83 -20.44 1.30
C PHE A 204 7.63 -21.09 -0.07
N ALA A 205 8.03 -22.35 -0.24
CA ALA A 205 7.78 -23.09 -1.47
C ALA A 205 6.28 -23.20 -1.76
N VAL A 206 5.47 -23.59 -0.77
CA VAL A 206 4.01 -23.68 -0.91
C VAL A 206 3.38 -22.33 -1.28
N LEU A 207 3.73 -21.25 -0.57
CA LEU A 207 3.20 -19.91 -0.84
C LEU A 207 3.66 -19.39 -2.20
N THR A 208 4.87 -19.73 -2.65
CA THR A 208 5.35 -19.37 -4.00
C THR A 208 4.53 -20.09 -5.06
N CYS A 209 4.29 -21.40 -4.92
CA CYS A 209 3.44 -22.15 -5.84
C CYS A 209 2.01 -21.61 -5.86
N LEU A 210 1.43 -21.31 -4.69
CA LEU A 210 0.09 -20.73 -4.60
C LEU A 210 0.03 -19.33 -5.21
N PHE A 211 1.02 -18.48 -4.97
CA PHE A 211 1.11 -17.15 -5.56
C PHE A 211 1.18 -17.22 -7.09
N VAL A 212 2.10 -18.02 -7.63
CA VAL A 212 2.24 -18.21 -9.09
C VAL A 212 0.97 -18.80 -9.70
N LEU A 213 0.38 -19.82 -9.06
CA LEU A 213 -0.86 -20.44 -9.55
C LEU A 213 -2.02 -19.44 -9.57
N MET A 214 -2.20 -18.65 -8.51
CA MET A 214 -3.29 -17.68 -8.42
C MET A 214 -3.10 -16.50 -9.38
N GLU A 215 -1.87 -16.02 -9.58
CA GLU A 215 -1.58 -14.99 -10.59
C GLU A 215 -1.77 -15.54 -12.02
N TYR A 216 -1.41 -16.80 -12.26
CA TYR A 216 -1.64 -17.45 -13.55
C TYR A 216 -3.13 -17.66 -13.85
N LEU A 217 -3.89 -18.17 -12.88
CA LEU A 217 -5.34 -18.32 -12.99
C LEU A 217 -6.04 -16.96 -13.14
N TYR A 218 -5.53 -15.90 -12.50
CA TYR A 218 -6.01 -14.53 -12.68
C TYR A 218 -5.87 -14.11 -14.14
N PHE A 219 -4.67 -14.30 -14.67
CA PHE A 219 -4.30 -13.92 -16.02
C PHE A 219 -5.12 -14.67 -17.07
N ILE A 220 -5.34 -15.98 -16.91
CA ILE A 220 -6.19 -16.74 -17.85
C ILE A 220 -7.65 -16.28 -17.79
N GLN A 221 -8.20 -16.13 -16.59
CA GLN A 221 -9.63 -15.89 -16.44
C GLN A 221 -10.02 -14.47 -16.88
N TYR A 222 -9.14 -13.49 -16.64
CA TYR A 222 -9.48 -12.08 -16.77
C TYR A 222 -8.56 -11.30 -17.73
N GLY A 223 -7.51 -11.94 -18.23
CA GLY A 223 -6.54 -11.31 -19.13
C GLY A 223 -5.86 -10.12 -18.48
N ASN A 224 -5.69 -9.06 -19.28
CA ASN A 224 -5.08 -7.79 -18.85
C ASN A 224 -6.09 -6.79 -18.27
N ASN A 225 -7.37 -7.17 -18.12
CA ASN A 225 -8.40 -6.25 -17.67
C ASN A 225 -8.42 -6.14 -16.13
N TYR A 226 -8.51 -4.91 -15.65
CA TYR A 226 -8.66 -4.62 -14.23
C TYR A 226 -10.06 -5.01 -13.76
N LEU A 227 -10.15 -5.88 -12.77
CA LEU A 227 -11.43 -6.33 -12.23
C LEU A 227 -11.94 -5.46 -11.08
N PRO A 228 -13.27 -5.41 -10.88
CA PRO A 228 -13.84 -5.04 -9.60
C PRO A 228 -13.42 -6.02 -8.50
N LEU A 229 -13.33 -5.51 -7.28
CA LEU A 229 -12.94 -6.30 -6.11
C LEU A 229 -13.92 -7.45 -5.89
N ASN A 230 -13.36 -8.62 -5.61
CA ASN A 230 -14.10 -9.88 -5.48
C ASN A 230 -13.32 -10.88 -4.61
N LEU A 231 -13.89 -12.07 -4.40
CA LEU A 231 -13.23 -13.13 -3.62
C LEU A 231 -11.84 -13.48 -4.16
N TYR A 232 -11.68 -13.49 -5.48
CA TYR A 232 -10.45 -13.90 -6.15
C TYR A 232 -9.30 -12.92 -5.88
N THR A 233 -9.53 -11.62 -6.07
CA THR A 233 -8.57 -10.55 -5.73
C THR A 233 -8.24 -10.52 -4.23
N ALA A 234 -9.21 -10.82 -3.36
CA ALA A 234 -8.97 -10.97 -1.92
C ALA A 234 -7.99 -12.12 -1.63
N LEU A 235 -8.21 -13.29 -2.24
CA LEU A 235 -7.34 -14.46 -2.06
C LEU A 235 -5.92 -14.20 -2.57
N ILE A 236 -5.77 -13.56 -3.73
CA ILE A 236 -4.45 -13.14 -4.24
C ILE A 236 -3.75 -12.24 -3.23
N ALA A 237 -4.43 -11.19 -2.74
CA ALA A 237 -3.84 -10.26 -1.80
C ALA A 237 -3.42 -10.97 -0.49
N LEU A 238 -4.26 -11.86 0.05
CA LEU A 238 -3.94 -12.64 1.26
C LEU A 238 -2.73 -13.56 1.06
N ILE A 239 -2.68 -14.30 -0.05
CA ILE A 239 -1.57 -15.21 -0.38
C ILE A 239 -0.28 -14.41 -0.59
N SER A 240 -0.36 -13.29 -1.31
CA SER A 240 0.78 -12.42 -1.59
C SER A 240 1.35 -11.78 -0.32
N ILE A 241 0.49 -11.29 0.58
CA ILE A 241 0.92 -10.76 1.88
C ILE A 241 1.59 -11.86 2.71
N ALA A 242 1.03 -13.07 2.75
CA ALA A 242 1.64 -14.20 3.45
C ALA A 242 2.99 -14.58 2.84
N TRP A 243 3.08 -14.61 1.51
CA TRP A 243 4.30 -14.90 0.75
C TRP A 243 5.40 -13.86 1.01
N VAL A 244 5.10 -12.56 0.90
CA VAL A 244 6.06 -11.49 1.19
C VAL A 244 6.49 -11.50 2.66
N SER A 245 5.56 -11.75 3.59
CA SER A 245 5.89 -11.84 5.02
C SER A 245 6.83 -13.01 5.29
N ASN A 246 6.59 -14.18 4.69
CA ASN A 246 7.43 -15.36 4.84
C ASN A 246 8.81 -15.13 4.21
N THR A 247 8.84 -14.57 3.00
CA THR A 247 10.08 -14.17 2.33
C THR A 247 10.89 -13.23 3.22
N SER A 248 10.25 -12.21 3.79
CA SER A 248 10.93 -11.22 4.65
C SER A 248 11.47 -11.83 5.94
N ILE A 249 10.77 -12.82 6.51
CA ILE A 249 11.20 -13.54 7.71
C ILE A 249 12.40 -14.45 7.40
N LEU A 250 12.36 -15.22 6.31
CA LEU A 250 13.50 -16.02 5.90
C LEU A 250 14.71 -15.15 5.56
N LEU A 251 14.49 -14.03 4.84
CA LEU A 251 15.54 -13.07 4.54
C LEU A 251 16.13 -12.44 5.79
N SER A 252 15.37 -12.26 6.88
CA SER A 252 15.89 -11.70 8.13
C SER A 252 16.92 -12.58 8.85
N GLY A 253 17.02 -13.86 8.47
CA GLY A 253 18.16 -14.72 8.85
C GLY A 253 19.48 -14.28 8.22
N TYR A 254 19.43 -13.43 7.20
CA TYR A 254 20.56 -12.82 6.51
C TYR A 254 20.61 -11.31 6.78
N ASN A 255 21.79 -10.70 6.64
CA ASN A 255 21.99 -9.28 6.94
C ASN A 255 21.97 -8.39 5.68
N PHE A 256 20.79 -8.16 5.11
CA PHE A 256 20.59 -7.24 3.99
C PHE A 256 20.35 -5.79 4.48
N ARG A 257 21.43 -5.10 4.87
CA ARG A 257 21.36 -3.72 5.40
C ARG A 257 20.71 -2.72 4.45
N TRP A 258 20.93 -2.87 3.13
CA TRP A 258 20.36 -1.97 2.13
C TRP A 258 18.83 -2.07 2.11
N LEU A 259 18.28 -3.29 2.18
CA LEU A 259 16.84 -3.53 2.19
C LEU A 259 16.23 -3.04 3.51
N GLU A 260 16.92 -3.25 4.62
CA GLU A 260 16.54 -2.68 5.92
C GLU A 260 16.39 -1.17 5.83
N ASN A 261 17.40 -0.47 5.30
CA ASN A 261 17.45 0.98 5.20
C ASN A 261 16.32 1.53 4.31
N ILE A 262 16.06 0.91 3.17
CA ILE A 262 14.91 1.24 2.30
C ILE A 262 13.61 1.08 3.09
N GLY A 263 13.47 0.00 3.86
CA GLY A 263 12.33 -0.23 4.75
C GLY A 263 12.15 0.83 5.83
N LYS A 264 13.24 1.29 6.46
CA LYS A 264 13.19 2.38 7.47
C LYS A 264 12.75 3.70 6.86
N LEU A 265 13.17 3.95 5.61
CA LEU A 265 12.89 5.18 4.87
C LEU A 265 11.61 5.10 4.03
N SER A 266 10.84 4.01 4.14
CA SER A 266 9.72 3.72 3.23
C SER A 266 8.69 4.86 3.16
N LEU A 267 8.40 5.52 4.29
CA LEU A 267 7.48 6.66 4.34
C LEU A 267 8.05 7.88 3.59
N ILE A 268 9.34 8.16 3.74
CA ILE A 268 9.99 9.29 3.05
C ILE A 268 10.00 9.02 1.55
N ILE A 269 10.40 7.81 1.14
CA ILE A 269 10.39 7.39 -0.28
C ILE A 269 8.96 7.52 -0.83
N TYR A 270 7.97 7.01 -0.12
CA TYR A 270 6.56 7.10 -0.50
C TYR A 270 6.10 8.55 -0.72
N LEU A 271 6.53 9.49 0.12
CA LEU A 271 6.12 10.89 0.00
C LEU A 271 6.72 11.59 -1.23
N VAL A 272 7.96 11.26 -1.59
CA VAL A 272 8.75 12.02 -2.59
C VAL A 272 8.80 11.37 -3.97
N HIS A 273 8.62 10.05 -4.07
CA HIS A 273 8.98 9.30 -5.28
C HIS A 273 8.30 9.78 -6.57
N ILE A 274 7.04 10.25 -6.54
CA ILE A 274 6.37 10.74 -7.77
C ILE A 274 7.03 12.01 -8.30
N LEU A 275 7.38 12.95 -7.41
CA LEU A 275 8.09 14.17 -7.77
C LEU A 275 9.49 13.83 -8.31
N ALA A 276 10.21 12.95 -7.61
CA ALA A 276 11.54 12.50 -8.03
C ALA A 276 11.50 11.77 -9.39
N ALA A 277 10.59 10.81 -9.58
CA ALA A 277 10.47 10.06 -10.82
C ALA A 277 10.07 10.97 -12.00
N SER A 278 9.14 11.91 -11.77
CA SER A 278 8.72 12.88 -12.79
C SER A 278 9.87 13.80 -13.18
N GLY A 279 10.61 14.34 -12.20
CA GLY A 279 11.77 15.20 -12.43
C GLY A 279 12.89 14.49 -13.20
N THR A 280 13.26 13.28 -12.77
CA THR A 280 14.29 12.47 -13.46
C THR A 280 13.89 12.16 -14.90
N ARG A 281 12.62 11.82 -15.15
CA ARG A 281 12.13 11.55 -16.50
C ARG A 281 12.25 12.77 -17.41
N ILE A 282 11.91 13.97 -16.91
CA ILE A 282 12.02 15.22 -17.67
C ILE A 282 13.49 15.48 -18.04
N ILE A 283 14.40 15.41 -17.06
CA ILE A 283 15.84 15.64 -17.27
C ILE A 283 16.42 14.65 -18.30
N LEU A 284 16.10 13.36 -18.18
CA LEU A 284 16.60 12.34 -19.12
C LEU A 284 16.04 12.55 -20.53
N ARG A 285 14.78 12.96 -20.67
CA ARG A 285 14.17 13.24 -21.98
C ARG A 285 14.80 14.46 -22.66
N GLU A 286 14.99 15.56 -21.92
CA GLU A 286 15.65 16.75 -22.46
C GLU A 286 17.13 16.49 -22.78
N GLY A 287 17.82 15.71 -21.95
CA GLY A 287 19.18 15.26 -22.21
C GLY A 287 19.28 14.44 -23.49
N ALA A 288 18.41 13.44 -23.67
CA ALA A 288 18.39 12.59 -24.87
C ALA A 288 18.11 13.39 -26.16
N ASN A 289 17.21 14.37 -26.10
CA ASN A 289 16.91 15.24 -27.25
C ASN A 289 18.10 16.11 -27.68
N LYS A 290 19.01 16.46 -26.75
CA LYS A 290 20.23 17.22 -27.07
C LYS A 290 21.32 16.40 -27.77
N PHE A 291 21.25 15.06 -27.72
CA PHE A 291 22.19 14.17 -28.42
C PHE A 291 21.68 13.66 -29.78
N LEU A 292 20.44 14.01 -30.14
CA LEU A 292 19.79 13.60 -31.40
C LEU A 292 19.67 14.77 -32.41
N ILE A 293 20.38 15.88 -32.16
CA ILE A 293 20.60 17.01 -33.08
C ILE A 293 22.09 17.05 -33.38
#